data_AF-A0A9Q1HMZ9-F1
#
_entry.id   AF-A0A9Q1HMZ9-F1
#
_cell.length_a   1.000
_cell.length_b   1.000
_cell.length_c   1.000
_cell.angle_alpha   90.00
_cell.angle_beta   90.00
_cell.angle_gamma   90.00
#
_symmetry.space_group_name_H-M   'P 1'
#
loop_
_entity.id
_entity.type
_entity.pdbx_description
1 polymer ?
#
loop_
_entity_poly.entity_id
_entity_poly.type
_entity_poly.pdbx_seq_one_letter_code
_entity_poly.pdbx_strand_id
1 'polypeptide(L)'
;MAEAHQAVGFQFTVGTEGIDLHLSREVLKHIYLSGVTSWKKRVIRFKNGILTGVYPASPSSWLVVVVAIMSTMYARIDPSMGMIDSIKKTLPVSDYLTVHTKTLLSVILFATGLWLSIILILRHTLKLLLSYHGWMFEPHGRPSCTTWLWMGLVKLFSGRKPLLYSFQSSLPRLPVPSVRDTITRYLESVRPLLDDEQYYQMEIVANEFKKYPAPRLQRYLVLKSWWATNYVSDWWEEYIYLRSRSPIMVNSNFYVMDLLYVTPTHRQAARAGNAVHALLQYRRRLERGELAPLRAQATVPMCSYQMERMFNTTRVPGFETDFVQHLKDRKHLVVYHKGRFFRLWLYYGGRHLWPRELEAQFQKILDDPRSPSPGS
;
A
#
# COMPACT_ATOMS: atom_id res chain seq x y z
N MET A 1 12.42 -30.44 1.12
CA MET A 1 13.53 -30.89 1.99
C MET A 1 13.85 -29.93 3.14
N ALA A 2 13.56 -28.63 3.08
CA ALA A 2 13.85 -27.73 4.22
C ALA A 2 13.07 -28.07 5.51
N GLU A 3 11.80 -28.49 5.42
CA GLU A 3 11.03 -29.00 6.57
C GLU A 3 11.54 -30.36 7.06
N ALA A 4 12.02 -31.24 6.16
CA ALA A 4 12.59 -32.53 6.58
C ALA A 4 13.87 -32.33 7.39
N HIS A 5 14.74 -31.39 7.04
CA HIS A 5 15.92 -31.06 7.85
C HIS A 5 15.58 -30.27 9.13
N GLN A 6 14.53 -29.44 9.14
CA GLN A 6 14.06 -28.80 10.38
C GLN A 6 13.38 -29.78 11.34
N ALA A 7 12.65 -30.78 10.82
CA ALA A 7 12.00 -31.83 11.60
C ALA A 7 13.03 -32.82 12.20
N VAL A 8 14.18 -33.02 11.58
CA VAL A 8 15.26 -33.88 12.12
C VAL A 8 15.86 -33.30 13.42
N GLY A 9 15.73 -31.99 13.67
CA GLY A 9 16.24 -31.36 14.89
C GLY A 9 15.18 -31.06 15.97
N PHE A 10 13.94 -31.52 15.77
CA PHE A 10 12.82 -31.49 16.74
C PHE A 10 12.26 -32.92 16.83
N GLN A 11 12.92 -33.78 17.61
CA GLN A 11 12.36 -35.10 17.94
C GLN A 11 11.53 -34.95 19.22
N PHE A 12 10.22 -35.17 19.08
CA PHE A 12 9.27 -35.20 20.18
C PHE A 12 8.74 -36.63 20.28
N THR A 13 9.13 -37.34 21.33
CA THR A 13 8.66 -38.70 21.60
C THR A 13 7.90 -38.69 22.92
N VAL A 14 6.62 -39.03 22.88
CA VAL A 14 5.78 -39.19 24.08
C VAL A 14 5.89 -40.64 24.53
N GLY A 15 6.60 -40.87 25.63
CA GLY A 15 6.67 -42.16 26.30
C GLY A 15 5.69 -42.22 27.48
N THR A 16 5.51 -43.41 28.05
CA THR A 16 4.69 -43.63 29.25
C THR A 16 5.22 -42.92 30.50
N GLU A 17 6.47 -42.42 30.48
CA GLU A 17 7.12 -41.70 31.58
C GLU A 17 7.24 -40.18 31.36
N GLY A 18 6.76 -39.65 30.24
CA GLY A 18 6.79 -38.21 29.95
C GLY A 18 7.17 -37.85 28.51
N ILE A 19 7.38 -36.56 28.30
CA ILE A 19 7.72 -35.97 27.00
C ILE A 19 9.25 -35.85 26.90
N ASP A 20 9.86 -36.54 25.94
CA ASP A 20 11.29 -36.37 25.62
C ASP A 20 11.46 -35.44 24.40
N LEU A 21 12.33 -34.44 24.55
CA LEU A 21 12.51 -33.32 23.62
C LEU A 21 13.98 -33.19 23.22
N HIS A 22 14.34 -33.78 22.08
CA HIS A 22 15.67 -33.60 21.49
C HIS A 22 15.69 -32.37 20.57
N LEU A 23 16.18 -31.24 21.10
CA LEU A 23 16.41 -30.00 20.35
C LEU A 23 17.88 -29.84 19.96
N SER A 24 18.15 -29.82 18.65
CA SER A 24 19.50 -29.52 18.15
C SER A 24 19.87 -28.04 18.32
N ARG A 25 21.15 -27.76 18.64
CA ARG A 25 21.69 -26.39 18.78
C ARG A 25 21.51 -25.56 17.50
N GLU A 26 21.57 -26.19 16.34
CA GLU A 26 21.37 -25.54 15.04
C GLU A 26 19.92 -25.08 14.84
N VAL A 27 18.95 -25.91 15.25
CA VAL A 27 17.53 -25.53 15.20
C VAL A 27 17.24 -24.38 16.15
N LEU A 28 17.77 -24.41 17.38
CA LEU A 28 17.67 -23.28 18.32
C LEU A 28 18.23 -21.98 17.73
N LYS A 29 19.41 -22.05 17.09
CA LYS A 29 20.01 -20.90 16.40
C LYS A 29 19.11 -20.38 15.28
N HIS A 30 18.51 -21.26 14.49
CA HIS A 30 17.60 -20.87 13.42
C HIS A 30 16.29 -20.25 13.92
N ILE A 31 15.72 -20.79 15.01
CA ILE A 31 14.54 -20.23 15.67
C ILE A 31 14.87 -18.83 16.20
N TYR A 32 15.99 -18.68 16.89
CA TYR A 32 16.47 -17.39 17.38
C TYR A 32 16.62 -16.36 16.24
N LEU A 33 17.35 -16.70 15.17
CA LEU A 33 17.55 -15.80 14.02
C LEU A 33 16.23 -15.45 13.31
N SER A 34 15.31 -16.41 13.16
CA SER A 34 13.97 -16.16 12.63
C SER A 34 13.16 -15.23 13.54
N GLY A 35 13.27 -15.39 14.87
CA GLY A 35 12.66 -14.51 15.86
C GLY A 35 13.18 -13.08 15.76
N VAL A 36 14.51 -12.90 15.75
CA VAL A 36 15.16 -11.58 15.63
C VAL A 36 14.76 -10.88 14.32
N THR A 37 14.76 -11.60 13.20
CA THR A 37 14.39 -11.03 11.89
C THR A 37 12.92 -10.65 11.81
N SER A 38 12.02 -11.46 12.39
CA SER A 38 10.59 -11.15 12.51
C SER A 38 10.36 -9.90 13.37
N TRP A 39 11.03 -9.82 14.53
CA TRP A 39 10.94 -8.66 15.42
C TRP A 39 11.47 -7.39 14.74
N LYS A 40 12.63 -7.46 14.09
CA LYS A 40 13.19 -6.34 13.30
C LYS A 40 12.21 -5.88 12.21
N LYS A 41 11.57 -6.80 11.49
CA LYS A 41 10.52 -6.47 10.50
C LYS A 41 9.34 -5.73 11.16
N ARG A 42 8.89 -6.19 12.33
CA ARG A 42 7.79 -5.55 13.07
C ARG A 42 8.16 -4.13 13.51
N VAL A 43 9.34 -3.93 14.07
CA VAL A 43 9.85 -2.62 14.48
C VAL A 43 9.97 -1.67 13.29
N ILE A 44 10.52 -2.13 12.15
CA ILE A 44 10.62 -1.31 10.93
C ILE A 44 9.23 -0.89 10.43
N ARG A 45 8.27 -1.83 10.37
CA ARG A 45 6.90 -1.50 9.95
C ARG A 45 6.24 -0.50 10.90
N PHE A 46 6.41 -0.67 12.20
CA PHE A 46 5.88 0.26 13.19
C PHE A 46 6.50 1.65 13.03
N LYS A 47 7.83 1.74 12.94
CA LYS A 47 8.55 3.00 12.68
C LYS A 47 8.06 3.66 11.40
N ASN A 48 8.00 2.91 10.30
CA ASN A 48 7.59 3.45 9.00
C ASN A 48 6.11 3.86 9.01
N GLY A 49 5.25 3.12 9.74
CA GLY A 49 3.87 3.48 9.99
C GLY A 49 3.72 4.81 10.72
N ILE A 50 4.55 5.07 11.74
CA ILE A 50 4.61 6.38 12.42
C ILE A 50 5.09 7.45 11.42
N LEU A 51 6.17 7.21 10.69
CA LEU A 51 6.73 8.17 9.72
C LEU A 51 5.71 8.55 8.64
N THR A 52 4.99 7.59 8.07
CA THR A 52 3.90 7.87 7.12
C THR A 52 2.70 8.51 7.82
N GLY A 53 2.43 8.11 9.07
CA GLY A 53 1.31 8.59 9.88
C GLY A 53 1.43 10.03 10.36
N VAL A 54 2.61 10.65 10.28
CA VAL A 54 2.84 12.07 10.64
C VAL A 54 3.27 12.92 9.44
N TYR A 55 3.45 12.29 8.28
CA TYR A 55 3.78 12.97 7.03
C TYR A 55 2.71 14.02 6.65
N PRO A 56 3.09 15.21 6.12
CA PRO A 56 4.42 15.61 5.62
C PRO A 56 5.43 16.11 6.67
N ALA A 57 5.05 16.15 7.95
CA ALA A 57 5.98 16.47 9.02
C ALA A 57 6.88 15.26 9.39
N SER A 58 7.79 15.45 10.34
CA SER A 58 8.66 14.41 10.88
C SER A 58 8.56 14.34 12.41
N PRO A 59 8.83 13.19 13.04
CA PRO A 59 8.88 13.10 14.50
C PRO A 59 9.89 14.07 15.14
N SER A 60 10.95 14.43 14.41
CA SER A 60 11.91 15.44 14.87
C SER A 60 11.31 16.84 14.92
N SER A 61 10.34 17.19 14.08
CA SER A 61 9.69 18.51 14.15
C SER A 61 8.80 18.65 15.39
N TRP A 62 8.31 17.55 15.97
CA TRP A 62 7.62 17.58 17.27
C TRP A 62 8.56 18.07 18.37
N LEU A 63 9.81 17.55 18.42
CA LEU A 63 10.82 18.02 19.38
C LEU A 63 11.09 19.51 19.23
N VAL A 64 11.18 20.00 17.98
CA VAL A 64 11.38 21.44 17.71
C VAL A 64 10.22 22.26 18.26
N VAL A 65 8.96 21.83 18.07
CA VAL A 65 7.79 22.52 18.63
C VAL A 65 7.82 22.49 20.17
N VAL A 66 8.10 21.34 20.78
CA VAL A 66 8.18 21.22 22.25
C VAL A 66 9.27 22.15 22.80
N VAL A 67 10.47 22.12 22.23
CA VAL A 67 11.57 22.99 22.66
C VAL A 67 11.21 24.47 22.46
N ALA A 68 10.61 24.84 21.34
CA ALA A 68 10.19 26.22 21.09
C ALA A 68 9.17 26.71 22.14
N ILE A 69 8.12 25.93 22.43
CA ILE A 69 7.12 26.29 23.44
C ILE A 69 7.74 26.32 24.85
N MET A 70 8.63 25.37 25.18
CA MET A 70 9.36 25.39 26.44
C MET A 70 10.23 26.65 26.57
N SER A 71 10.96 27.03 25.52
CA SER A 71 11.79 28.23 25.50
C SER A 71 10.96 29.50 25.67
N THR A 72 9.81 29.62 25.01
CA THR A 72 8.92 30.79 25.20
C THR A 72 8.37 30.86 26.62
N MET A 73 8.03 29.70 27.22
CA MET A 73 7.60 29.62 28.62
C MET A 73 8.70 30.06 29.59
N TYR A 74 9.96 29.66 29.36
CA TYR A 74 11.11 30.16 30.13
C TYR A 74 11.31 31.67 29.97
N ALA A 75 11.05 32.21 28.78
CA ALA A 75 11.08 33.65 28.50
C ALA A 75 9.85 34.41 29.04
N ARG A 76 8.93 33.74 29.75
CA ARG A 76 7.65 34.30 30.27
C ARG A 76 6.73 34.88 29.18
N ILE A 77 6.85 34.38 27.96
CA ILE A 77 5.93 34.67 26.86
C ILE A 77 5.03 33.45 26.73
N ASP A 78 3.71 33.63 26.90
CA ASP A 78 2.75 32.53 26.71
C ASP A 78 2.18 32.53 25.29
N PRO A 79 2.69 31.67 24.38
CA PRO A 79 2.15 31.54 23.04
C PRO A 79 0.80 30.81 23.00
N SER A 80 0.40 30.18 24.11
CA SER A 80 -0.82 29.36 24.19
C SER A 80 -2.07 30.15 24.55
N MET A 81 -1.95 31.46 24.79
CA MET A 81 -3.07 32.33 25.21
C MET A 81 -3.86 31.76 26.41
N GLY A 82 -3.15 31.23 27.41
CA GLY A 82 -3.76 30.64 28.63
C GLY A 82 -4.29 29.21 28.48
N MET A 83 -4.10 28.56 27.32
CA MET A 83 -4.51 27.17 27.12
C MET A 83 -3.67 26.20 27.95
N ILE A 84 -2.36 26.44 28.10
CA ILE A 84 -1.47 25.60 28.91
C ILE A 84 -1.92 25.59 30.37
N ASP A 85 -2.33 26.74 30.91
CA ASP A 85 -2.85 26.84 32.27
C ASP A 85 -4.21 26.17 32.43
N SER A 86 -5.06 26.24 31.41
CA SER A 86 -6.34 25.53 31.38
C SER A 86 -6.14 24.01 31.40
N ILE A 87 -5.19 23.49 30.63
CA ILE A 87 -4.80 22.07 30.65
C ILE A 87 -4.20 21.70 32.01
N LYS A 88 -3.37 22.57 32.59
CA LYS A 88 -2.79 22.33 33.92
C LYS A 88 -3.85 22.19 35.01
N LYS A 89 -4.94 22.96 34.92
CA LYS A 89 -6.07 22.90 35.87
C LYS A 89 -6.92 21.63 35.74
N THR A 90 -7.01 21.04 34.55
CA THR A 90 -7.79 19.82 34.32
C THR A 90 -7.03 18.53 34.63
N LEU A 91 -5.70 18.60 34.82
CA LEU A 91 -4.89 17.45 35.21
C LEU A 91 -5.14 17.08 36.68
N PRO A 92 -5.44 15.79 36.99
CA PRO A 92 -5.76 15.36 38.35
C PRO A 92 -4.58 15.60 39.29
N VAL A 93 -4.90 16.02 40.51
CA VAL A 93 -3.92 16.10 41.60
C VAL A 93 -3.73 14.68 42.13
N SER A 94 -2.56 14.11 41.91
CA SER A 94 -2.12 12.87 42.55
C SER A 94 -0.91 13.20 43.41
N ASP A 95 -0.74 12.51 44.54
CA ASP A 95 0.37 12.70 45.49
C ASP A 95 1.76 12.54 44.84
N TYR A 96 1.82 11.90 43.67
CA TYR A 96 3.05 11.68 42.89
C TYR A 96 3.36 12.79 41.87
N LEU A 97 2.46 13.76 41.62
CA LEU A 97 2.60 14.80 40.59
C LEU A 97 2.90 16.18 41.21
N THR A 98 4.19 16.53 41.29
CA THR A 98 4.65 17.87 41.73
C THR A 98 4.18 18.98 40.79
N VAL A 99 4.09 20.23 41.29
CA VAL A 99 3.65 21.40 40.50
C VAL A 99 4.50 21.60 39.22
N HIS A 100 5.81 21.33 39.30
CA HIS A 100 6.71 21.39 38.15
C HIS A 100 6.37 20.32 37.09
N THR A 101 6.13 19.07 37.51
CA THR A 101 5.75 17.99 36.59
C THR A 101 4.42 18.26 35.88
N LYS A 102 3.44 18.86 36.57
CA LYS A 102 2.16 19.27 35.94
C LYS A 102 2.36 20.34 34.88
N THR A 103 3.25 21.29 35.13
CA THR A 103 3.54 22.38 34.18
C THR A 103 4.28 21.86 32.95
N LEU A 104 5.25 20.95 33.15
CA LEU A 104 5.95 20.29 32.04
C LEU A 104 4.98 19.44 31.19
N LEU A 105 4.10 18.67 31.86
CA LEU A 105 3.12 17.83 31.19
C LEU A 105 2.12 18.65 30.39
N SER A 106 1.60 19.76 30.94
CA SER A 106 0.67 20.63 30.22
C SER A 106 1.31 21.27 28.99
N VAL A 107 2.59 21.68 29.07
CA VAL A 107 3.34 22.18 27.92
C VAL A 107 3.52 21.10 26.85
N ILE A 108 3.91 19.89 27.23
CA ILE A 108 4.09 18.76 26.29
C ILE A 108 2.75 18.42 25.61
N LEU A 109 1.65 18.38 26.36
CA LEU A 109 0.32 18.11 25.82
C LEU A 109 -0.11 19.20 24.82
N PHE A 110 0.05 20.48 25.18
CA PHE A 110 -0.25 21.59 24.28
C PHE A 110 0.60 21.57 23.02
N ALA A 111 1.93 21.43 23.16
CA ALA A 111 2.86 21.36 22.03
C ALA A 111 2.55 20.19 21.10
N THR A 112 2.15 19.04 21.65
CA THR A 112 1.72 17.87 20.86
C THR A 112 0.42 18.16 20.10
N GLY A 113 -0.57 18.77 20.75
CA GLY A 113 -1.81 19.19 20.10
C GLY A 113 -1.57 20.19 18.96
N LEU A 114 -0.74 21.21 19.20
CA LEU A 114 -0.34 22.19 18.20
C LEU A 114 0.36 21.53 17.01
N TRP A 115 1.31 20.62 17.28
CA TRP A 115 2.03 19.88 16.24
C TRP A 115 1.10 19.00 15.39
N LEU A 116 0.14 18.31 16.01
CA LEU A 116 -0.87 17.53 15.28
C LEU A 116 -1.77 18.43 14.42
N SER A 117 -2.18 19.59 14.93
CA SER A 117 -2.95 20.58 14.17
C SER A 117 -2.18 21.09 12.95
N ILE A 118 -0.87 21.37 13.09
CA ILE A 118 0.01 21.74 11.97
C ILE A 118 0.05 20.62 10.92
N ILE A 119 0.17 19.35 11.34
CA ILE A 119 0.14 18.20 10.42
C ILE A 119 -1.19 18.14 9.65
N LEU A 120 -2.33 18.31 10.34
CA LEU A 120 -3.64 18.29 9.71
C LEU A 120 -3.79 19.42 8.68
N ILE A 121 -3.32 20.62 9.01
CA ILE A 121 -3.31 21.76 8.09
C ILE A 121 -2.44 21.44 6.87
N LEU A 122 -1.21 20.94 7.06
CA LEU A 122 -0.31 20.58 5.95
C LEU A 122 -0.89 19.47 5.05
N ARG A 123 -1.63 18.51 5.62
CA ARG A 123 -2.32 17.49 4.84
C ARG A 123 -3.46 18.08 4.04
N HIS A 124 -4.24 18.96 4.66
CA HIS A 124 -5.36 19.60 4.00
C HIS A 124 -4.88 20.50 2.85
N THR A 125 -3.81 21.29 3.06
CA THR A 125 -3.21 22.10 1.99
C THR A 125 -2.68 21.23 0.86
N LEU A 126 -1.96 20.14 1.18
CA LEU A 126 -1.48 19.22 0.15
C LEU A 126 -2.65 18.57 -0.62
N LYS A 127 -3.74 18.20 0.07
CA LYS A 127 -4.94 17.65 -0.57
C LYS A 127 -5.61 18.66 -1.51
N LEU A 128 -5.70 19.93 -1.10
CA LEU A 128 -6.21 21.01 -1.95
C LEU A 128 -5.32 21.21 -3.18
N LEU A 129 -4.00 21.26 -3.00
CA LEU A 129 -3.06 21.34 -4.11
C LEU A 129 -3.24 20.16 -5.07
N LEU A 130 -3.31 18.93 -4.55
CA LEU A 130 -3.48 17.72 -5.37
C LEU A 130 -4.87 17.61 -6.03
N SER A 131 -5.84 18.43 -5.63
CA SER A 131 -7.16 18.49 -6.28
C SER A 131 -7.15 19.33 -7.56
N TYR A 132 -6.05 20.03 -7.87
CA TYR A 132 -5.88 20.71 -9.15
C TYR A 132 -5.58 19.69 -10.27
N HIS A 133 -6.39 19.72 -11.31
CA HIS A 133 -6.34 18.78 -12.44
C HIS A 133 -5.95 19.44 -13.77
N GLY A 134 -5.76 20.77 -13.80
CA GLY A 134 -5.49 21.51 -15.05
C GLY A 134 -4.21 21.04 -15.76
N TRP A 135 -3.19 20.64 -14.98
CA TRP A 135 -1.93 20.11 -15.47
C TRP A 135 -2.06 18.87 -16.39
N MET A 136 -3.15 18.10 -16.30
CA MET A 136 -3.35 16.91 -17.13
C MET A 136 -3.73 17.25 -18.58
N PHE A 137 -4.31 18.42 -18.79
CA PHE A 137 -4.80 18.85 -20.11
C PHE A 137 -3.81 19.77 -20.83
N GLU A 138 -2.69 20.10 -20.18
CA GLU A 138 -1.64 20.91 -20.79
C GLU A 138 -0.71 20.07 -21.70
N PRO A 139 -0.20 20.65 -22.79
CA PRO A 139 0.76 19.97 -23.64
C PRO A 139 2.05 19.67 -22.90
N HIS A 140 2.59 18.47 -23.10
CA HIS A 140 3.81 18.02 -22.45
C HIS A 140 5.00 18.92 -22.82
N GLY A 141 5.79 19.32 -21.83
CA GLY A 141 7.03 20.07 -22.01
C GLY A 141 6.89 21.60 -22.00
N ARG A 142 5.68 22.16 -21.99
CA ARG A 142 5.44 23.61 -21.91
C ARG A 142 4.38 23.93 -20.85
N PRO A 143 4.70 23.80 -19.55
CA PRO A 143 3.74 24.08 -18.49
C PRO A 143 3.40 25.57 -18.46
N SER A 144 2.13 25.89 -18.20
CA SER A 144 1.70 27.26 -17.93
C SER A 144 2.35 27.80 -16.65
N CYS A 145 2.40 29.13 -16.47
CA CYS A 145 2.92 29.73 -15.25
C CYS A 145 2.17 29.26 -13.99
N THR A 146 0.86 29.04 -14.09
CA THR A 146 0.03 28.53 -12.99
C THR A 146 0.42 27.09 -12.64
N THR A 147 0.56 26.21 -13.62
CA THR A 147 0.99 24.82 -13.42
C THR A 147 2.42 24.75 -12.90
N TRP A 148 3.32 25.61 -13.38
CA TRP A 148 4.70 25.70 -12.87
C TRP A 148 4.75 26.11 -11.40
N LEU A 149 4.04 27.19 -11.03
CA LEU A 149 3.93 27.65 -9.64
C LEU A 149 3.32 26.56 -8.74
N TRP A 150 2.23 25.95 -9.20
CA TRP A 150 1.57 24.86 -8.50
C TRP A 150 2.49 23.65 -8.28
N MET A 151 3.26 23.23 -9.29
CA MET A 151 4.25 22.15 -9.14
C MET A 151 5.31 22.51 -8.09
N GLY A 152 5.76 23.77 -8.07
CA GLY A 152 6.66 24.30 -7.05
C GLY A 152 6.08 24.17 -5.64
N LEU A 153 4.82 24.57 -5.47
CA LEU A 153 4.10 24.43 -4.19
C LEU A 153 3.94 22.96 -3.78
N VAL A 154 3.51 22.08 -4.69
CA VAL A 154 3.38 20.64 -4.40
C VAL A 154 4.71 20.08 -3.93
N LYS A 155 5.83 20.43 -4.57
CA LYS A 155 7.17 19.98 -4.17
C LYS A 155 7.57 20.53 -2.79
N LEU A 156 7.27 21.79 -2.50
CA LEU A 156 7.55 22.41 -1.20
C LEU A 156 6.81 21.71 -0.05
N PHE A 157 5.51 21.42 -0.24
CA PHE A 157 4.66 20.79 0.77
C PHE A 157 4.81 19.26 0.83
N SER A 158 5.46 18.63 -0.16
CA SER A 158 5.71 17.19 -0.24
C SER A 158 6.92 16.70 0.57
N GLY A 159 7.47 17.51 1.47
CA GLY A 159 8.56 17.10 2.37
C GLY A 159 9.79 16.47 1.69
N ARG A 160 10.67 15.86 2.48
CA ARG A 160 11.90 15.20 1.98
C ARG A 160 11.79 13.69 2.12
N LYS A 161 12.10 12.96 1.04
CA LYS A 161 12.18 11.48 0.98
C LYS A 161 10.92 10.75 1.50
N PRO A 162 9.76 10.90 0.84
CA PRO A 162 8.57 10.16 1.24
C PRO A 162 8.75 8.65 1.06
N LEU A 163 8.11 7.92 1.97
CA LEU A 163 7.93 6.48 1.92
C LEU A 163 6.71 6.15 1.05
N LEU A 164 6.54 4.86 0.73
CA LEU A 164 5.55 4.39 -0.24
C LEU A 164 4.13 4.89 0.07
N TYR A 165 3.76 4.87 1.34
CA TYR A 165 2.42 5.21 1.81
C TYR A 165 2.31 6.64 2.38
N SER A 166 3.35 7.46 2.27
CA SER A 166 3.39 8.81 2.86
C SER A 166 2.24 9.72 2.39
N PHE A 167 1.84 9.61 1.13
CA PHE A 167 0.80 10.48 0.56
C PHE A 167 -0.63 9.97 0.73
N GLN A 168 -0.84 8.74 1.21
CA GLN A 168 -2.17 8.10 1.18
C GLN A 168 -3.24 8.90 1.92
N SER A 169 -2.89 9.53 3.03
CA SER A 169 -3.80 10.38 3.80
C SER A 169 -4.07 11.76 3.16
N SER A 170 -3.24 12.16 2.21
CA SER A 170 -3.29 13.49 1.57
C SER A 170 -3.82 13.44 0.14
N LEU A 171 -4.08 12.24 -0.41
CA LEU A 171 -4.68 12.11 -1.73
C LEU A 171 -6.12 12.65 -1.73
N PRO A 172 -6.54 13.36 -2.78
CA PRO A 172 -7.92 13.77 -2.93
C PRO A 172 -8.82 12.55 -3.15
N ARG A 173 -10.09 12.67 -2.79
CA ARG A 173 -11.10 11.66 -3.15
C ARG A 173 -11.41 11.80 -4.64
N LEU A 174 -11.79 10.69 -5.27
CA LEU A 174 -12.23 10.72 -6.66
C LEU A 174 -13.51 11.58 -6.75
N PRO A 175 -13.53 12.66 -7.55
CA PRO A 175 -14.70 13.52 -7.68
C PRO A 175 -15.83 12.79 -8.41
N VAL A 176 -17.08 13.08 -8.01
CA VAL A 176 -18.27 12.62 -8.73
C VAL A 176 -18.59 13.67 -9.82
N PRO A 177 -18.52 13.32 -11.12
CA PRO A 177 -18.84 14.26 -12.20
C PRO A 177 -20.32 14.63 -12.18
N SER A 178 -20.66 15.80 -12.74
CA SER A 178 -22.06 16.20 -12.86
C SER A 178 -22.78 15.32 -13.88
N VAL A 179 -24.08 15.08 -13.66
CA VAL A 179 -24.91 14.33 -14.62
C VAL A 179 -24.94 15.03 -15.97
N ARG A 180 -25.00 16.37 -15.98
CA ARG A 180 -24.98 17.17 -17.21
C ARG A 180 -23.72 16.91 -18.03
N ASP A 181 -22.54 17.06 -17.43
CA ASP A 181 -21.26 16.89 -18.15
C ASP A 181 -21.08 15.44 -18.60
N THR A 182 -21.54 14.48 -17.79
CA THR A 182 -21.50 13.05 -18.12
C THR A 182 -22.36 12.76 -19.35
N ILE A 183 -23.58 13.29 -19.42
CA ILE A 183 -24.49 13.10 -20.56
C ILE A 183 -23.98 13.80 -21.82
N THR A 184 -23.45 15.02 -21.70
CA THR A 184 -22.85 15.72 -22.84
C THR A 184 -21.68 14.93 -23.43
N ARG A 185 -20.72 14.50 -22.59
CA ARG A 185 -19.59 13.68 -23.05
C ARG A 185 -20.01 12.32 -23.60
N TYR A 186 -21.06 11.73 -23.03
CA TYR A 186 -21.63 10.49 -23.54
C TYR A 186 -22.15 10.67 -24.98
N LEU A 187 -22.99 11.67 -25.21
CA LEU A 187 -23.53 11.98 -26.55
C LEU A 187 -22.39 12.31 -27.54
N GLU A 188 -21.42 13.12 -27.14
CA GLU A 188 -20.21 13.39 -27.95
C GLU A 188 -19.46 12.10 -28.33
N SER A 189 -19.35 11.14 -27.40
CA SER A 189 -18.62 9.89 -27.61
C SER A 189 -19.33 8.90 -28.53
N VAL A 190 -20.67 8.88 -28.53
CA VAL A 190 -21.46 7.97 -29.37
C VAL A 190 -21.78 8.58 -30.73
N ARG A 191 -21.71 9.90 -30.87
CA ARG A 191 -21.99 10.59 -32.14
C ARG A 191 -21.25 10.01 -33.36
N PRO A 192 -19.93 9.71 -33.32
CA PRO A 192 -19.25 9.13 -34.48
C PRO A 192 -19.62 7.66 -34.75
N LEU A 193 -20.38 7.00 -33.87
CA LEU A 193 -20.76 5.59 -33.98
C LEU A 193 -22.19 5.39 -34.48
N LEU A 194 -22.99 6.47 -34.54
CA LEU A 194 -24.43 6.43 -34.81
C LEU A 194 -24.76 7.29 -36.03
N ASP A 195 -25.77 6.86 -36.80
CA ASP A 195 -26.40 7.74 -37.79
C ASP A 195 -27.28 8.81 -37.13
N ASP A 196 -27.84 9.73 -37.93
CA ASP A 196 -28.62 10.86 -37.43
C ASP A 196 -29.88 10.45 -36.67
N GLU A 197 -30.59 9.44 -37.18
CA GLU A 197 -31.83 8.97 -36.56
C GLU A 197 -31.51 8.28 -35.23
N GLN A 198 -30.54 7.37 -35.21
CA GLN A 198 -30.09 6.67 -34.00
C GLN A 198 -29.56 7.65 -32.95
N TYR A 199 -28.80 8.65 -33.38
CA TYR A 199 -28.29 9.68 -32.48
C TYR A 199 -29.42 10.52 -31.87
N TYR A 200 -30.41 10.92 -32.67
CA TYR A 200 -31.58 11.65 -32.19
C TYR A 200 -32.35 10.85 -31.14
N GLN A 201 -32.59 9.54 -31.39
CA GLN A 201 -33.20 8.67 -30.39
C GLN A 201 -32.37 8.58 -29.11
N MET A 202 -31.03 8.48 -29.23
CA MET A 202 -30.15 8.44 -28.07
C MET A 202 -30.18 9.74 -27.26
N GLU A 203 -30.27 10.88 -27.94
CA GLU A 203 -30.39 12.19 -27.31
C GLU A 203 -31.69 12.29 -26.48
N ILE A 204 -32.81 11.79 -27.00
CA ILE A 204 -34.09 11.76 -26.27
C ILE A 204 -33.93 10.95 -24.98
N VAL A 205 -33.44 9.71 -25.07
CA VAL A 205 -33.28 8.81 -23.92
C VAL A 205 -32.29 9.38 -22.89
N ALA A 206 -31.18 9.94 -23.34
CA ALA A 206 -30.18 10.55 -22.46
C ALA A 206 -30.74 11.77 -21.71
N ASN A 207 -31.55 12.59 -22.38
CA ASN A 207 -32.22 13.74 -21.76
C ASN A 207 -33.35 13.32 -20.81
N GLU A 208 -34.08 12.26 -21.15
CA GLU A 208 -35.05 11.67 -20.24
C GLU A 208 -34.37 11.17 -18.96
N PHE A 209 -33.31 10.35 -19.08
CA PHE A 209 -32.52 9.87 -17.94
C PHE A 209 -32.02 11.02 -17.06
N LYS A 210 -31.48 12.07 -17.69
CA LYS A 210 -30.99 13.28 -17.02
C LYS A 210 -32.07 13.96 -16.18
N LYS A 211 -33.33 13.96 -16.65
CA LYS A 211 -34.48 14.49 -15.92
C LYS A 211 -34.95 13.50 -14.84
N TYR A 212 -35.07 12.22 -15.19
CA TYR A 212 -35.47 11.12 -14.32
C TYR A 212 -34.92 9.78 -14.86
N PRO A 213 -34.24 8.94 -14.06
CA PRO A 213 -34.06 8.99 -12.61
C PRO A 213 -32.73 9.61 -12.12
N ALA A 214 -31.90 10.18 -13.00
CA ALA A 214 -30.52 10.56 -12.67
C ALA A 214 -30.34 11.42 -11.40
N PRO A 215 -31.20 12.43 -11.10
CA PRO A 215 -31.03 13.24 -9.89
C PRO A 215 -31.07 12.42 -8.59
N ARG A 216 -31.91 11.38 -8.55
CA ARG A 216 -32.00 10.47 -7.40
C ARG A 216 -30.75 9.62 -7.27
N LEU A 217 -30.29 9.04 -8.38
CA LEU A 217 -29.08 8.21 -8.42
C LEU A 217 -27.83 9.02 -8.06
N GLN A 218 -27.72 10.24 -8.57
CA GLN A 218 -26.62 11.15 -8.28
C GLN A 218 -26.54 11.48 -6.79
N ARG A 219 -27.69 11.68 -6.10
CA ARG A 219 -27.72 11.90 -4.64
C ARG A 219 -27.13 10.71 -3.88
N TYR A 220 -27.49 9.48 -4.25
CA TYR A 220 -26.91 8.28 -3.64
C TYR A 220 -25.42 8.15 -3.91
N LEU A 221 -24.98 8.48 -5.13
CA LEU A 221 -23.57 8.42 -5.52
C LEU A 221 -22.72 9.44 -4.75
N VAL A 222 -23.22 10.68 -4.62
CA VAL A 222 -22.59 11.73 -3.82
C VAL A 222 -22.51 11.31 -2.36
N LEU A 223 -23.60 10.76 -1.80
CA LEU A 223 -23.59 10.26 -0.43
C LEU A 223 -22.53 9.16 -0.26
N LYS A 224 -22.47 8.18 -1.17
CA LYS A 224 -21.42 7.14 -1.16
C LYS A 224 -20.01 7.75 -1.19
N SER A 225 -19.78 8.79 -1.99
CA SER A 225 -18.48 9.47 -2.08
C SER A 225 -18.02 10.14 -0.77
N TRP A 226 -18.95 10.43 0.14
CA TRP A 226 -18.61 11.01 1.45
C TRP A 226 -18.06 9.96 2.43
N TRP A 227 -18.51 8.71 2.30
CA TRP A 227 -18.14 7.59 3.18
C TRP A 227 -17.02 6.71 2.60
N ALA A 228 -16.89 6.66 1.27
CA ALA A 228 -15.86 5.89 0.59
C ALA A 228 -14.58 6.72 0.34
N THR A 229 -13.42 6.08 0.41
CA THR A 229 -12.15 6.67 -0.04
C THR A 229 -12.14 6.88 -1.55
N ASN A 230 -12.70 5.91 -2.29
CA ASN A 230 -13.00 5.97 -3.71
C ASN A 230 -14.39 5.33 -3.91
N TYR A 231 -15.33 6.06 -4.51
CA TYR A 231 -16.71 5.60 -4.64
C TYR A 231 -16.91 4.51 -5.70
N VAL A 232 -15.91 4.25 -6.56
CA VAL A 232 -15.99 3.31 -7.69
C VAL A 232 -15.26 1.99 -7.40
N SER A 233 -14.22 2.00 -6.56
CA SER A 233 -13.26 0.88 -6.49
C SER A 233 -13.87 -0.49 -6.13
N ASP A 234 -14.82 -0.51 -5.20
CA ASP A 234 -15.53 -1.73 -4.78
C ASP A 234 -16.40 -2.30 -5.91
N TRP A 235 -17.22 -1.45 -6.54
CA TRP A 235 -18.05 -1.85 -7.67
C TRP A 235 -17.23 -2.24 -8.89
N TRP A 236 -16.14 -1.53 -9.16
CA TRP A 236 -15.24 -1.84 -10.26
C TRP A 236 -14.59 -3.22 -10.09
N GLU A 237 -14.04 -3.51 -8.91
CA GLU A 237 -13.47 -4.81 -8.61
C GLU A 237 -14.53 -5.93 -8.73
N GLU A 238 -15.70 -5.74 -8.13
CA GLU A 238 -16.75 -6.76 -8.11
C GLU A 238 -17.38 -6.99 -9.50
N TYR A 239 -17.96 -5.96 -10.11
CA TYR A 239 -18.81 -6.11 -11.28
C TYR A 239 -18.02 -6.28 -12.58
N ILE A 240 -16.87 -5.63 -12.72
CA ILE A 240 -16.08 -5.71 -13.96
C ILE A 240 -15.22 -6.97 -13.99
N TYR A 241 -14.65 -7.38 -12.85
CA TYR A 241 -13.70 -8.49 -12.81
C TYR A 241 -14.26 -9.74 -12.13
N LEU A 242 -14.77 -9.61 -10.91
CA LEU A 242 -15.04 -10.79 -10.07
C LEU A 242 -16.36 -11.48 -10.40
N ARG A 243 -17.34 -10.79 -10.98
CA ARG A 243 -18.61 -11.38 -11.43
C ARG A 243 -18.54 -11.96 -12.84
N SER A 244 -17.62 -11.49 -13.68
CA SER A 244 -17.45 -12.03 -15.04
C SER A 244 -17.12 -13.52 -14.99
N ARG A 245 -17.89 -14.31 -15.74
CA ARG A 245 -17.74 -15.77 -15.85
C ARG A 245 -16.87 -16.19 -17.05
N SER A 246 -16.45 -15.25 -17.88
CA SER A 246 -15.57 -15.54 -19.02
C SER A 246 -14.18 -15.97 -18.55
N PRO A 247 -13.51 -16.89 -19.27
CA PRO A 247 -12.16 -17.34 -18.90
C PRO A 247 -11.17 -16.17 -18.81
N ILE A 248 -10.51 -16.02 -17.65
CA ILE A 248 -9.63 -14.86 -17.38
C ILE A 248 -8.34 -14.89 -18.19
N MET A 249 -7.87 -16.06 -18.63
CA MET A 249 -6.58 -16.22 -19.33
C MET A 249 -6.50 -15.44 -20.63
N VAL A 250 -7.63 -15.29 -21.33
CA VAL A 250 -7.71 -14.57 -22.62
C VAL A 250 -8.34 -13.19 -22.44
N ASN A 251 -9.35 -13.08 -21.57
CA ASN A 251 -10.23 -11.90 -21.53
C ASN A 251 -9.83 -10.83 -20.50
N SER A 252 -8.94 -11.14 -19.55
CA SER A 252 -8.67 -10.24 -18.42
C SER A 252 -7.21 -10.19 -17.99
N ASN A 253 -6.51 -11.33 -17.98
CA ASN A 253 -5.10 -11.37 -17.63
C ASN A 253 -4.27 -10.64 -18.68
N PHE A 254 -3.31 -9.85 -18.22
CA PHE A 254 -2.31 -9.21 -19.06
C PHE A 254 -0.92 -9.73 -18.69
N TYR A 255 0.00 -9.67 -19.64
CA TYR A 255 1.40 -10.00 -19.41
C TYR A 255 2.28 -8.87 -19.97
N VAL A 256 3.40 -8.64 -19.30
CA VAL A 256 4.47 -7.77 -19.79
C VAL A 256 5.70 -8.65 -19.86
N MET A 257 6.34 -8.65 -21.02
CA MET A 257 7.60 -9.35 -21.19
C MET A 257 8.74 -8.40 -20.81
N ASP A 258 9.65 -8.94 -20.02
CA ASP A 258 11.01 -8.46 -19.93
C ASP A 258 11.59 -8.52 -21.36
N LEU A 259 11.71 -7.36 -22.00
CA LEU A 259 12.42 -7.21 -23.27
C LEU A 259 13.91 -6.97 -22.96
N LEU A 260 14.53 -7.78 -22.09
CA LEU A 260 15.98 -7.76 -21.97
C LEU A 260 16.53 -8.24 -23.32
N TYR A 261 17.05 -7.30 -24.10
CA TYR A 261 17.87 -7.56 -25.30
C TYR A 261 19.20 -8.27 -24.97
N VAL A 262 19.35 -8.77 -23.75
CA VAL A 262 20.53 -9.46 -23.22
C VAL A 262 20.06 -10.71 -22.51
N THR A 263 20.66 -11.84 -22.82
CA THR A 263 20.49 -13.09 -22.07
C THR A 263 21.71 -13.30 -21.18
N PRO A 264 21.66 -12.96 -19.87
CA PRO A 264 22.87 -12.98 -19.03
C PRO A 264 23.51 -14.35 -18.87
N THR A 265 22.72 -15.42 -19.05
CA THR A 265 23.19 -16.81 -19.04
C THR A 265 22.19 -17.71 -19.78
N HIS A 266 22.67 -18.82 -20.36
CA HIS A 266 21.85 -19.85 -20.98
C HIS A 266 21.20 -20.80 -19.97
N ARG A 267 21.62 -20.79 -18.70
CA ARG A 267 21.10 -21.69 -17.66
C ARG A 267 19.76 -21.17 -17.13
N GLN A 268 18.65 -21.80 -17.53
CA GLN A 268 17.30 -21.41 -17.12
C GLN A 268 17.12 -21.34 -15.60
N ALA A 269 17.62 -22.34 -14.86
CA ALA A 269 17.57 -22.37 -13.40
C ALA A 269 18.27 -21.18 -12.75
N ALA A 270 19.42 -20.75 -13.31
CA ALA A 270 20.17 -19.60 -12.82
C ALA A 270 19.41 -18.28 -13.07
N ARG A 271 18.77 -18.14 -14.24
CA ARG A 271 17.89 -16.98 -14.52
C ARG A 271 16.70 -16.93 -13.56
N ALA A 272 16.02 -18.05 -13.36
CA ALA A 272 14.90 -18.14 -12.41
C ALA A 272 15.33 -17.81 -10.98
N GLY A 273 16.49 -18.34 -10.54
CA GLY A 273 17.09 -18.04 -9.23
C GLY A 273 17.34 -16.55 -9.01
N ASN A 274 17.94 -15.88 -9.99
CA ASN A 274 18.21 -14.44 -9.93
C ASN A 274 16.92 -13.60 -9.97
N ALA A 275 15.98 -13.93 -10.86
CA ALA A 275 14.70 -13.23 -10.96
C ALA A 275 13.91 -13.32 -9.63
N VAL A 276 13.80 -14.52 -9.06
CA VAL A 276 13.12 -14.72 -7.77
C VAL A 276 13.86 -14.02 -6.63
N HIS A 277 15.19 -14.02 -6.62
CA HIS A 277 15.96 -13.28 -5.62
C HIS A 277 15.69 -11.77 -5.71
N ALA A 278 15.65 -11.19 -6.92
CA ALA A 278 15.32 -9.78 -7.13
C ALA A 278 13.88 -9.46 -6.68
N LEU A 279 12.90 -10.31 -7.03
CA LEU A 279 11.52 -10.19 -6.56
C LEU A 279 11.41 -10.24 -5.04
N LEU A 280 12.19 -11.10 -4.37
CA LEU A 280 12.25 -11.17 -2.91
C LEU A 280 12.84 -9.90 -2.29
N GLN A 281 13.89 -9.32 -2.89
CA GLN A 281 14.44 -8.05 -2.43
C GLN A 281 13.43 -6.91 -2.57
N TYR A 282 12.73 -6.86 -3.71
CA TYR A 282 11.65 -5.91 -3.95
C TYR A 282 10.51 -6.09 -2.93
N ARG A 283 10.01 -7.31 -2.77
CA ARG A 283 8.98 -7.67 -1.79
C ARG A 283 9.35 -7.23 -0.38
N ARG A 284 10.62 -7.40 0.04
CA ARG A 284 11.09 -6.95 1.35
C ARG A 284 10.96 -5.44 1.53
N ARG A 285 11.34 -4.65 0.52
CA ARG A 285 11.22 -3.17 0.56
C ARG A 285 9.77 -2.74 0.54
N LEU A 286 8.95 -3.40 -0.27
CA LEU A 286 7.50 -3.18 -0.35
C LEU A 286 6.80 -3.45 0.98
N GLU A 287 7.00 -4.62 1.60
CA GLU A 287 6.41 -5.00 2.89
C GLU A 287 6.86 -4.08 4.04
N ARG A 288 8.00 -3.39 3.89
CA ARG A 288 8.48 -2.39 4.83
C ARG A 288 7.99 -0.97 4.48
N GLY A 289 7.39 -0.74 3.32
CA GLY A 289 7.00 0.59 2.85
C GLY A 289 8.19 1.49 2.49
N GLU A 290 9.36 0.92 2.22
CA GLU A 290 10.63 1.64 1.95
C GLU A 290 10.78 2.08 0.48
N LEU A 291 9.84 1.71 -0.39
CA LEU A 291 9.83 2.16 -1.77
C LEU A 291 9.44 3.64 -1.83
N ALA A 292 9.98 4.36 -2.81
CA ALA A 292 9.51 5.71 -3.08
C ALA A 292 8.10 5.63 -3.70
N PRO A 293 7.20 6.57 -3.38
CA PRO A 293 5.88 6.61 -3.99
C PRO A 293 6.00 6.91 -5.48
N LEU A 294 5.16 6.27 -6.29
CA LEU A 294 5.03 6.57 -7.70
C LEU A 294 4.53 8.01 -7.87
N ARG A 295 5.12 8.76 -8.80
CA ARG A 295 4.69 10.12 -9.12
C ARG A 295 4.53 10.33 -10.62
N ALA A 296 3.39 10.87 -11.05
CA ALA A 296 3.24 11.40 -12.40
C ALA A 296 4.04 12.69 -12.53
N GLN A 297 4.75 12.85 -13.66
CA GLN A 297 5.64 13.98 -13.95
C GLN A 297 6.61 14.32 -12.79
N ALA A 298 7.07 13.29 -12.07
CA ALA A 298 7.92 13.39 -10.87
C ALA A 298 7.35 14.25 -9.71
N THR A 299 6.11 14.72 -9.81
CA THR A 299 5.52 15.70 -8.88
C THR A 299 4.25 15.18 -8.22
N VAL A 300 3.31 14.62 -8.99
CA VAL A 300 1.98 14.25 -8.48
C VAL A 300 2.00 12.81 -7.96
N PRO A 301 1.88 12.58 -6.64
CA PRO A 301 1.88 11.25 -6.06
C PRO A 301 0.64 10.44 -6.49
N MET A 302 0.86 9.15 -6.74
CA MET A 302 -0.18 8.19 -7.10
C MET A 302 -0.55 7.29 -5.92
N CYS A 303 -1.79 6.79 -5.92
CA CYS A 303 -2.22 5.79 -4.94
C CYS A 303 -1.38 4.51 -5.06
N SER A 304 -0.83 4.07 -3.93
CA SER A 304 -0.02 2.85 -3.82
C SER A 304 -0.77 1.66 -3.18
N TYR A 305 -2.09 1.74 -3.03
CA TYR A 305 -2.88 0.71 -2.33
C TYR A 305 -2.81 -0.66 -3.02
N GLN A 306 -2.83 -0.68 -4.35
CA GLN A 306 -2.75 -1.91 -5.14
C GLN A 306 -1.45 -2.69 -4.91
N MET A 307 -0.37 -2.01 -4.49
CA MET A 307 0.92 -2.68 -4.26
C MET A 307 0.85 -3.67 -3.09
N GLU A 308 -0.07 -3.49 -2.14
CA GLU A 308 -0.27 -4.44 -1.04
C GLU A 308 -0.64 -5.85 -1.53
N ARG A 309 -1.32 -5.92 -2.68
CA ARG A 309 -1.80 -7.18 -3.26
C ARG A 309 -0.83 -7.81 -4.25
N MET A 310 0.38 -7.25 -4.45
CA MET A 310 1.34 -7.75 -5.43
C MET A 310 1.88 -9.17 -5.11
N PHE A 311 2.01 -9.51 -3.83
CA PHE A 311 2.50 -10.82 -3.40
C PHE A 311 1.49 -11.53 -2.50
N ASN A 312 1.49 -12.87 -2.55
CA ASN A 312 0.61 -13.75 -1.77
C ASN A 312 -0.89 -13.48 -1.98
N THR A 313 -1.27 -12.97 -3.13
CA THR A 313 -2.68 -12.73 -3.46
C THR A 313 -3.07 -13.68 -4.59
N THR A 314 -4.24 -14.28 -4.47
CA THR A 314 -4.83 -15.07 -5.54
C THR A 314 -6.31 -14.76 -5.66
N ARG A 315 -6.88 -14.94 -6.86
CA ARG A 315 -8.32 -14.94 -7.08
C ARG A 315 -8.83 -16.36 -6.88
N VAL A 316 -9.83 -16.53 -6.03
CA VAL A 316 -10.48 -17.82 -5.78
C VAL A 316 -11.83 -17.81 -6.49
N PRO A 317 -12.13 -18.82 -7.32
CA PRO A 317 -13.41 -18.90 -8.02
C PRO A 317 -14.55 -19.08 -7.02
N GLY A 318 -15.62 -18.32 -7.22
CA GLY A 318 -16.91 -18.51 -6.55
C GLY A 318 -17.99 -18.86 -7.57
N PHE A 319 -19.17 -19.23 -7.09
CA PHE A 319 -20.28 -19.63 -7.97
C PHE A 319 -20.77 -18.45 -8.83
N GLU A 320 -21.13 -17.33 -8.19
CA GLU A 320 -21.57 -16.10 -8.87
C GLU A 320 -20.49 -15.02 -8.91
N THR A 321 -19.72 -14.93 -7.83
CA THR A 321 -18.72 -13.88 -7.61
C THR A 321 -17.46 -14.52 -7.07
N ASP A 322 -16.35 -14.28 -7.75
CA ASP A 322 -15.03 -14.70 -7.29
C ASP A 322 -14.57 -13.77 -6.17
N PHE A 323 -13.56 -14.17 -5.41
CA PHE A 323 -13.01 -13.31 -4.37
C PHE A 323 -11.50 -13.28 -4.39
N VAL A 324 -10.94 -12.14 -3.98
CA VAL A 324 -9.50 -11.95 -3.89
C VAL A 324 -9.03 -12.35 -2.49
N GLN A 325 -8.24 -13.41 -2.41
CA GLN A 325 -7.66 -13.88 -1.16
C GLN A 325 -6.20 -13.40 -1.04
N HIS A 326 -5.94 -12.56 -0.04
CA HIS A 326 -4.59 -12.13 0.32
C HIS A 326 -4.08 -12.87 1.56
N LEU A 327 -3.01 -13.64 1.41
CA LEU A 327 -2.44 -14.47 2.46
C LEU A 327 -1.24 -13.77 3.12
N LYS A 328 -1.34 -13.52 4.42
CA LYS A 328 -0.23 -12.93 5.20
C LYS A 328 0.84 -13.98 5.51
N ASP A 329 2.08 -13.52 5.60
CA ASP A 329 3.24 -14.26 6.14
C ASP A 329 3.62 -15.59 5.44
N ARG A 330 3.33 -15.72 4.14
CA ARG A 330 3.77 -16.89 3.34
C ARG A 330 5.24 -16.75 2.93
N LYS A 331 5.99 -17.86 3.11
CA LYS A 331 7.46 -17.97 2.95
C LYS A 331 7.90 -18.92 1.83
N HIS A 332 6.98 -19.35 0.98
CA HIS A 332 7.25 -20.27 -0.12
C HIS A 332 6.83 -19.66 -1.46
N LEU A 333 7.38 -20.21 -2.54
CA LEU A 333 6.99 -19.99 -3.92
C LEU A 333 6.34 -21.27 -4.45
N VAL A 334 5.30 -21.11 -5.27
CA VAL A 334 4.74 -22.20 -6.06
C VAL A 334 5.36 -22.15 -7.45
N VAL A 335 5.91 -23.27 -7.90
CA VAL A 335 6.55 -23.42 -9.22
C VAL A 335 5.74 -24.42 -10.01
N TYR A 336 5.33 -24.06 -11.22
CA TYR A 336 4.69 -24.99 -12.15
C TYR A 336 5.71 -25.48 -13.18
N HIS A 337 5.83 -26.79 -13.33
CA HIS A 337 6.70 -27.42 -14.34
C HIS A 337 6.08 -28.74 -14.83
N LYS A 338 5.92 -28.90 -16.15
CA LYS A 338 5.41 -30.13 -16.81
C LYS A 338 4.14 -30.72 -16.16
N GLY A 339 3.12 -29.89 -15.93
CA GLY A 339 1.85 -30.34 -15.36
C GLY A 339 1.88 -30.61 -13.85
N ARG A 340 2.85 -30.07 -13.13
CA ARG A 340 3.02 -30.32 -11.68
C ARG A 340 3.34 -29.03 -10.94
N PHE A 341 2.78 -28.90 -9.74
CA PHE A 341 3.09 -27.83 -8.81
C PHE A 341 4.11 -28.27 -7.76
N PHE A 342 5.09 -27.41 -7.53
CA PHE A 342 6.15 -27.61 -6.53
C PHE A 342 6.13 -26.47 -5.53
N ARG A 343 6.25 -26.81 -4.25
CA ARG A 343 6.40 -25.84 -3.15
C ARG A 343 7.89 -25.65 -2.86
N LEU A 344 8.42 -24.47 -3.19
CA LEU A 344 9.82 -24.09 -2.99
C LEU A 344 9.93 -23.15 -1.79
N TRP A 345 10.80 -23.47 -0.83
CA TRP A 345 11.04 -22.61 0.34
C TRP A 345 12.02 -21.49 0.00
N LEU A 346 11.71 -20.25 0.39
CA LEU A 346 12.48 -19.06 0.00
C LEU A 346 13.46 -18.57 1.07
N TYR A 347 13.46 -19.21 2.24
CA TYR A 347 14.17 -18.75 3.43
C TYR A 347 14.99 -19.88 4.05
N TYR A 348 16.18 -19.55 4.53
CA TYR A 348 17.01 -20.43 5.36
C TYR A 348 17.67 -19.59 6.45
N GLY A 349 17.56 -20.02 7.71
CA GLY A 349 18.14 -19.30 8.86
C GLY A 349 17.77 -17.82 8.98
N GLY A 350 16.52 -17.45 8.69
CA GLY A 350 16.03 -16.07 8.81
C GLY A 350 16.45 -15.13 7.66
N ARG A 351 17.24 -15.60 6.69
CA ARG A 351 17.58 -14.85 5.46
C ARG A 351 16.84 -15.42 4.25
N HIS A 352 16.78 -14.61 3.20
CA HIS A 352 16.39 -15.12 1.88
C HIS A 352 17.49 -16.04 1.35
N LEU A 353 17.09 -17.01 0.55
CA LEU A 353 18.04 -17.81 -0.21
C LEU A 353 18.78 -16.96 -1.24
N TRP A 354 20.06 -17.29 -1.43
CA TRP A 354 20.92 -16.71 -2.45
C TRP A 354 20.55 -17.25 -3.83
N PRO A 355 20.89 -16.52 -4.92
CA PRO A 355 20.58 -16.96 -6.28
C PRO A 355 21.05 -18.39 -6.59
N ARG A 356 22.26 -18.77 -6.14
CA ARG A 356 22.80 -20.14 -6.33
C ARG A 356 22.01 -21.22 -5.58
N GLU A 357 21.48 -20.92 -4.39
CA GLU A 357 20.66 -21.85 -3.62
C GLU A 357 19.28 -22.04 -4.26
N LEU A 358 18.72 -20.95 -4.82
CA LEU A 358 17.48 -21.01 -5.60
C LEU A 358 17.70 -21.76 -6.91
N GLU A 359 18.80 -21.48 -7.62
CA GLU A 359 19.20 -22.20 -8.83
C GLU A 359 19.27 -23.71 -8.59
N ALA A 360 19.92 -24.16 -7.51
CA ALA A 360 19.99 -25.58 -7.19
C ALA A 360 18.59 -26.21 -6.97
N GLN A 361 17.67 -25.47 -6.32
CA GLN A 361 16.29 -25.94 -6.16
C GLN A 361 15.50 -25.96 -7.47
N PHE A 362 15.69 -24.96 -8.34
CA PHE A 362 15.07 -24.95 -9.66
C PHE A 362 15.62 -26.05 -10.56
N GLN A 363 16.94 -26.28 -10.54
CA GLN A 363 17.57 -27.36 -11.29
C GLN A 363 17.01 -28.72 -10.86
N LYS A 364 16.83 -28.94 -9.55
CA LYS A 364 16.17 -30.15 -9.03
C LYS A 364 14.74 -30.34 -9.52
N ILE A 365 14.00 -29.25 -9.77
CA ILE A 365 12.64 -29.33 -10.34
C ILE A 365 12.71 -29.64 -11.84
N LEU A 366 13.65 -29.05 -12.57
CA LEU A 366 13.85 -29.32 -14.00
C LEU A 366 14.27 -30.77 -14.26
N ASP A 367 15.10 -31.32 -13.37
CA ASP A 367 15.64 -32.68 -13.47
C ASP A 367 14.69 -33.74 -12.88
N ASP A 368 13.52 -33.35 -12.36
CA ASP A 368 12.55 -34.29 -11.77
C ASP A 368 11.89 -35.15 -12.86
N PRO A 369 12.13 -36.49 -12.87
CA PRO A 369 11.64 -37.36 -13.93
C PRO A 369 10.19 -37.79 -13.75
N ARG A 370 9.53 -37.48 -12.62
CA ARG A 370 8.20 -38.01 -12.30
C ARG A 370 7.12 -37.39 -13.18
N SER A 371 6.18 -38.22 -13.64
CA SER A 371 5.03 -37.82 -14.44
C SER A 371 4.00 -37.02 -13.61
N PRO A 372 3.17 -36.17 -14.25
CA PRO A 372 2.06 -35.50 -13.58
C PRO A 372 1.02 -36.52 -13.06
N SER A 373 0.34 -36.16 -11.98
CA SER A 373 -0.78 -36.94 -11.45
C SER A 373 -2.09 -36.44 -12.08
N PRO A 374 -3.11 -37.30 -12.27
CA PRO A 374 -4.41 -36.83 -12.75
C PRO A 374 -4.98 -35.77 -11.80
N GLY A 375 -5.26 -34.57 -12.32
CA GLY A 375 -5.84 -33.46 -11.55
C GLY A 375 -4.84 -32.57 -10.80
N SER A 376 -3.52 -32.73 -11.03
CA SER A 376 -2.49 -31.81 -10.51
C SER A 376 -2.13 -30.68 -11.44
#